data_AF-A0A1E3P8W3-F1
#
_entry.id   AF-A0A1E3P8W3-F1
#
_cell.length_a   1.000
_cell.length_b   1.000
_cell.length_c   1.000
_cell.angle_alpha   90.00
_cell.angle_beta   90.00
_cell.angle_gamma   90.00
#
_symmetry.space_group_name_H-M   'P 1'
#
loop_
_entity.id
_entity.type
_entity.pdbx_description
1 polymer ?
#
loop_
_entity_poly.entity_id
_entity_poly.type
_entity_poly.pdbx_seq_one_letter_code
_entity_poly.pdbx_strand_id
1 'polypeptide(L)'
;MTSYQNISESEIKGYNDCPVLDYQRTPSSTSLKTRRRLVSHNTTASKSTSKPSLTSMNGPTPIPRPPSVTSLKKTTSQASLNAPKVEESKISNEDLLGKLTEILSLKTCLQDREFKHYEKRLIDQFTKGLTNDSHKAVVLASLENYQNKEQTKNDLMKFMLVNDGVSTWCLPLRKILENIKL
;
A
#
# COMPACT_ATOMS: atom_id res chain seq x y z
N MET A 1 -19.14 32.74 -22.18
CA MET A 1 -18.28 31.54 -22.03
C MET A 1 -16.94 31.86 -22.63
N THR A 2 -15.95 32.24 -21.82
CA THR A 2 -14.58 32.48 -22.29
C THR A 2 -13.88 31.12 -22.44
N SER A 3 -13.37 30.84 -23.62
CA SER A 3 -12.63 29.61 -23.92
C SER A 3 -11.27 29.64 -23.23
N TYR A 4 -10.97 28.62 -22.42
CA TYR A 4 -9.67 28.44 -21.76
C TYR A 4 -8.56 27.94 -22.70
N GLN A 5 -8.85 27.78 -23.99
CA GLN A 5 -7.93 27.14 -24.93
C GLN A 5 -6.81 28.07 -25.44
N ASN A 6 -6.92 29.39 -25.24
CA ASN A 6 -5.96 30.40 -25.72
C ASN A 6 -5.38 31.28 -24.60
N ILE A 7 -5.29 30.77 -23.37
CA ILE A 7 -4.68 31.51 -22.26
C ILE A 7 -3.23 31.04 -22.14
N SER A 8 -2.29 31.99 -22.22
CA SER A 8 -0.87 31.70 -22.01
C SER A 8 -0.59 31.38 -20.53
N GLU A 9 0.42 30.55 -20.24
CA GLU A 9 0.74 30.16 -18.84
C GLU A 9 1.00 31.37 -17.91
N SER A 10 1.46 32.49 -18.47
CA SER A 10 1.67 33.76 -17.76
C SER A 10 0.39 34.51 -17.38
N GLU A 11 -0.74 34.22 -18.03
CA GLU A 11 -2.03 34.88 -17.76
C GLU A 11 -2.86 34.15 -16.71
N ILE A 12 -2.50 32.91 -16.38
CA ILE A 12 -3.15 32.16 -15.30
C ILE A 12 -2.59 32.65 -13.97
N LYS A 13 -3.33 33.56 -13.32
CA LYS A 13 -2.99 34.08 -11.99
C LYS A 13 -2.81 32.92 -11.01
N GLY A 14 -1.61 32.77 -10.47
CA GLY A 14 -1.24 31.70 -9.53
C GLY A 14 -0.53 30.48 -10.14
N TYR A 15 -0.35 30.41 -11.46
CA TYR A 15 0.31 29.27 -12.12
C TYR A 15 1.80 29.13 -11.78
N ASN A 16 2.45 30.24 -11.40
CA ASN A 16 3.84 30.28 -10.91
C ASN A 16 3.96 30.46 -9.38
N ASP A 17 2.86 30.34 -8.63
CA ASP A 17 2.87 30.54 -7.17
C ASP A 17 3.17 29.25 -6.38
N CYS A 18 3.56 28.18 -7.07
CA CYS A 18 4.10 27.01 -6.38
C CYS A 18 5.49 27.35 -5.86
N PRO A 19 5.70 27.47 -4.53
CA PRO A 19 7.02 27.71 -3.99
C PRO A 19 7.94 26.58 -4.46
N VAL A 20 9.07 26.95 -5.05
CA VAL A 20 10.16 25.99 -5.26
C VAL A 20 10.56 25.53 -3.86
N LEU A 21 10.15 24.32 -3.49
CA LEU A 21 10.63 23.66 -2.30
C LEU A 21 12.11 23.37 -2.54
N ASP A 22 12.96 24.33 -2.17
CA ASP A 22 14.38 24.10 -1.97
C ASP A 22 14.50 23.10 -0.82
N TYR A 23 14.46 21.81 -1.16
CA TYR A 23 14.88 20.77 -0.24
C TYR A 23 16.36 21.00 0.02
N GLN A 24 16.67 21.78 1.07
CA GLN A 24 17.98 21.83 1.68
C GLN A 24 18.36 20.40 2.03
N ARG A 25 19.17 19.80 1.17
CA ARG A 25 19.76 18.49 1.34
C ARG A 25 20.78 18.62 2.46
N THR A 26 20.35 18.46 3.70
CA THR A 26 21.27 18.24 4.82
C THR A 26 22.13 17.03 4.46
N PRO A 27 23.46 17.13 4.45
CA PRO A 27 24.32 15.98 4.19
C PRO A 27 24.37 15.09 5.43
N SER A 28 23.26 14.40 5.74
CA SER A 28 23.29 13.25 6.62
C SER A 28 23.69 12.04 5.79
N SER A 29 24.95 11.64 5.95
CA SER A 29 25.50 10.36 5.52
C SER A 29 24.48 9.24 5.71
N THR A 30 23.97 8.69 4.62
CA THR A 30 23.99 7.26 4.31
C THR A 30 23.58 7.08 2.85
N SER A 31 24.47 6.45 2.11
CA SER A 31 24.25 5.94 0.75
C SER A 31 22.99 5.09 0.71
N LEU A 32 22.12 5.28 -0.30
CA LEU A 32 21.66 4.22 -1.22
C LEU A 32 20.67 4.77 -2.27
N LYS A 33 21.19 4.88 -3.51
CA LYS A 33 20.51 4.78 -4.83
C LYS A 33 19.21 5.57 -5.06
N THR A 34 19.40 6.82 -5.48
CA THR A 34 18.47 7.59 -6.31
C THR A 34 18.20 6.89 -7.66
N ARG A 35 16.97 6.42 -7.88
CA ARG A 35 16.49 6.04 -9.22
C ARG A 35 16.11 7.33 -9.97
N ARG A 36 17.07 7.91 -10.69
CA ARG A 36 16.81 9.06 -11.56
C ARG A 36 15.86 8.63 -12.70
N ARG A 37 14.77 9.38 -12.83
CA ARG A 37 13.90 9.42 -14.01
C ARG A 37 14.75 9.97 -15.16
N LEU A 38 15.00 9.18 -16.20
CA LEU A 38 15.61 9.66 -17.44
C LEU A 38 14.51 10.32 -18.27
N VAL A 39 14.46 11.65 -18.23
CA VAL A 39 13.82 12.46 -19.26
C VAL A 39 14.92 12.83 -20.26
N SER A 40 14.74 12.37 -21.50
CA SER A 40 15.62 12.71 -22.62
C SER A 40 15.16 14.05 -23.20
N HIS A 41 15.88 15.13 -22.89
CA HIS A 41 15.86 16.36 -23.67
C HIS A 41 17.27 16.63 -24.16
N ASN A 42 17.48 16.40 -25.46
CA ASN A 42 18.66 16.84 -26.19
C ASN A 42 18.43 18.28 -26.66
N THR A 43 19.09 19.24 -26.03
CA THR A 43 19.33 20.57 -26.61
C THR A 43 20.74 21.07 -26.23
N THR A 44 21.61 20.98 -27.22
CA THR A 44 22.69 21.91 -27.61
C THR A 44 23.28 22.91 -26.60
N ALA A 45 24.59 22.70 -26.34
CA ALA A 45 25.69 23.69 -26.32
C ALA A 45 25.53 25.02 -25.55
N SER A 46 26.34 25.20 -24.48
CA SER A 46 27.44 26.21 -24.44
C SER A 46 28.12 26.33 -23.06
N LYS A 47 29.46 26.23 -23.09
CA LYS A 47 30.51 26.98 -22.37
C LYS A 47 30.28 27.55 -20.94
N SER A 48 31.02 26.96 -20.01
CA SER A 48 32.02 27.55 -19.09
C SER A 48 31.68 28.67 -18.06
N THR A 49 32.25 28.44 -16.87
CA THR A 49 32.91 29.34 -15.90
C THR A 49 32.16 29.97 -14.71
N SER A 50 32.82 29.80 -13.55
CA SER A 50 32.89 30.59 -12.31
C SER A 50 31.75 30.61 -11.29
N LYS A 51 32.13 30.18 -10.07
CA LYS A 51 31.50 30.37 -8.75
C LYS A 51 31.66 31.85 -8.26
N PRO A 52 31.38 32.17 -6.98
CA PRO A 52 30.07 32.36 -6.34
C PRO A 52 29.99 33.77 -5.69
N SER A 53 28.87 34.19 -5.11
CA SER A 53 28.92 35.22 -4.06
C SER A 53 27.75 35.15 -3.10
N LEU A 54 28.10 35.19 -1.81
CA LEU A 54 27.26 35.15 -0.61
C LEU A 54 26.91 36.57 -0.17
N THR A 55 25.63 36.80 0.13
CA THR A 55 25.11 37.84 1.05
C THR A 55 23.75 37.30 1.52
N SER A 56 23.60 36.68 2.70
CA SER A 56 23.70 37.18 4.07
C SER A 56 22.63 38.23 4.43
N MET A 57 21.89 37.92 5.51
CA MET A 57 20.96 38.75 6.30
C MET A 57 19.49 38.75 5.87
N ASN A 58 18.68 37.92 6.54
CA ASN A 58 17.61 38.36 7.45
C ASN A 58 16.95 37.15 8.14
N GLY A 59 16.82 37.22 9.47
CA GLY A 59 16.41 36.10 10.34
C GLY A 59 14.92 35.74 10.25
N PRO A 60 14.54 34.51 10.66
CA PRO A 60 13.15 34.07 10.60
C PRO A 60 12.34 34.59 11.79
N THR A 61 11.17 35.14 11.48
CA THR A 61 10.07 35.38 12.42
C THR A 61 9.54 34.04 12.98
N PRO A 62 9.06 34.00 14.24
CA PRO A 62 8.53 32.77 14.83
C PRO A 62 7.18 32.40 14.21
N ILE A 63 7.12 31.22 13.60
CA ILE A 63 5.89 30.62 13.06
C ILE A 63 5.03 30.10 14.23
N PRO A 64 3.71 30.36 14.26
CA PRO A 64 2.82 29.84 15.30
C PRO A 64 2.66 28.32 15.23
N ARG A 65 2.67 27.65 16.38
CA ARG A 65 2.47 26.19 16.50
C ARG A 65 1.07 25.79 16.00
N PRO A 66 0.93 24.68 15.25
CA PRO A 66 -0.36 24.11 14.95
C PRO A 66 -1.03 23.56 16.23
N PRO A 67 -2.37 23.59 16.33
CA PRO A 67 -3.09 23.14 17.51
C PRO A 67 -2.95 21.62 17.69
N SER A 68 -2.73 21.24 18.95
CA SER A 68 -2.64 19.86 19.41
C SER A 68 -3.99 19.17 19.19
N VAL A 69 -4.02 18.13 18.35
CA VAL A 69 -5.23 17.33 18.13
C VAL A 69 -5.51 16.47 19.35
N THR A 70 -6.55 16.84 20.09
CA THR A 70 -7.10 16.07 21.20
C THR A 70 -7.67 14.76 20.67
N SER A 71 -7.07 13.64 21.10
CA SER A 71 -7.52 12.28 20.79
C SER A 71 -8.93 12.05 21.36
N LEU A 72 -9.95 12.11 20.51
CA LEU A 72 -11.31 11.73 20.89
C LEU A 72 -11.40 10.20 20.99
N LYS A 73 -11.72 9.75 22.20
CA LYS A 73 -11.97 8.36 22.56
C LYS A 73 -13.18 7.84 21.80
N LYS A 74 -12.98 6.76 21.06
CA LYS A 74 -14.01 6.00 20.32
C LYS A 74 -14.91 5.28 21.33
N THR A 75 -16.15 5.73 21.48
CA THR A 75 -17.21 5.01 22.20
C THR A 75 -17.67 3.84 21.34
N THR A 76 -17.37 2.64 21.82
CA THR A 76 -17.87 1.36 21.30
C THR A 76 -19.36 1.25 21.61
N SER A 77 -20.20 1.39 20.59
CA SER A 77 -21.58 0.92 20.64
C SER A 77 -21.62 -0.49 20.05
N GLN A 78 -21.82 -1.46 20.92
CA GLN A 78 -22.15 -2.84 20.57
C GLN A 78 -23.51 -2.87 19.88
N ALA A 79 -23.55 -3.34 18.64
CA ALA A 79 -24.77 -3.80 17.99
C ALA A 79 -24.61 -5.30 17.73
N SER A 80 -25.33 -6.07 18.54
CA SER A 80 -25.47 -7.52 18.48
C SER A 80 -26.36 -7.91 17.31
N LEU A 81 -25.85 -8.75 16.40
CA LEU A 81 -26.68 -9.62 15.56
C LEU A 81 -25.93 -10.94 15.30
N ASN A 82 -26.40 -11.98 16.00
CA ASN A 82 -26.37 -13.42 15.68
C ASN A 82 -25.19 -13.95 14.85
N ALA A 83 -24.20 -14.52 15.55
CA ALA A 83 -23.26 -15.48 14.96
C ALA A 83 -23.66 -16.90 15.39
N PRO A 84 -23.72 -17.89 14.46
CA PRO A 84 -23.90 -19.28 14.83
C PRO A 84 -22.68 -19.76 15.63
N LYS A 85 -22.98 -20.51 16.69
CA LYS A 85 -22.03 -21.18 17.58
C LYS A 85 -21.24 -22.23 16.77
N VAL A 86 -20.12 -21.82 16.20
CA VAL A 86 -19.13 -22.73 15.61
C VAL A 86 -18.12 -23.06 16.70
N GLU A 87 -17.95 -24.35 16.96
CA GLU A 87 -17.01 -24.86 17.94
C GLU A 87 -15.62 -24.28 17.70
N GLU A 88 -15.06 -23.65 18.73
CA GLU A 88 -13.70 -23.10 18.75
C GLU A 88 -12.69 -24.26 18.76
N SER A 89 -12.61 -24.97 17.65
CA SER A 89 -11.44 -25.74 17.29
C SER A 89 -10.33 -24.72 17.07
N LYS A 90 -9.36 -24.69 17.99
CA LYS A 90 -8.15 -23.88 17.84
C LYS A 90 -7.49 -24.26 16.53
N ILE A 91 -7.71 -23.45 15.48
CA ILE A 91 -7.14 -23.69 14.16
C ILE A 91 -5.61 -23.61 14.30
N SER A 92 -4.94 -24.75 14.15
CA SER A 92 -3.49 -24.79 14.17
C SER A 92 -2.94 -24.09 12.94
N ASN A 93 -1.82 -23.38 13.09
CA ASN A 93 -1.12 -22.78 11.95
C ASN A 93 -0.65 -23.85 10.96
N GLU A 94 -0.36 -25.06 11.44
CA GLU A 94 0.09 -26.19 10.63
C GLU A 94 -1.00 -26.69 9.69
N ASP A 95 -2.24 -26.84 10.18
CA ASP A 95 -3.39 -27.25 9.37
C ASP A 95 -3.67 -26.24 8.25
N LEU A 96 -3.57 -24.96 8.60
CA LEU A 96 -3.81 -23.85 7.69
C LEU A 96 -2.72 -23.78 6.59
N LEU A 97 -1.46 -24.00 6.96
CA LEU A 97 -0.37 -24.13 6.01
C LEU A 97 -0.55 -25.35 5.10
N GLY A 98 -0.99 -26.49 5.64
CA GLY A 98 -1.31 -27.69 4.87
C GLY A 98 -2.38 -27.41 3.81
N LYS A 99 -3.50 -26.80 4.20
CA LYS A 99 -4.56 -26.40 3.25
C LYS A 99 -4.10 -25.38 2.22
N LEU A 100 -3.25 -24.45 2.61
CA LEU A 100 -2.65 -23.50 1.67
C LEU A 100 -1.78 -24.23 0.63
N THR A 101 -0.94 -25.18 1.05
CA THR A 101 -0.10 -25.95 0.13
C THR A 101 -0.90 -26.82 -0.83
N GLU A 102 -2.02 -27.40 -0.37
CA GLU A 102 -2.98 -28.12 -1.20
C GLU A 102 -3.49 -27.23 -2.33
N ILE A 103 -3.92 -26.00 -2.00
CA ILE A 103 -4.42 -25.03 -2.98
C ILE A 103 -3.34 -24.52 -3.92
N LEU A 104 -2.13 -24.30 -3.41
CA LEU A 104 -0.99 -23.88 -4.23
C LEU A 104 -0.56 -24.96 -5.24
N SER A 105 -0.87 -26.24 -4.98
CA SER A 105 -0.61 -27.32 -5.94
C SER A 105 -1.58 -27.32 -7.13
N LEU A 106 -2.71 -26.61 -7.04
CA LEU A 106 -3.71 -26.54 -8.09
C LEU A 106 -3.21 -25.73 -9.29
N LYS A 107 -3.69 -26.08 -10.47
CA LYS A 107 -3.33 -25.38 -11.70
C LYS A 107 -3.89 -23.97 -11.67
N THR A 108 -3.05 -22.97 -11.90
CA THR A 108 -3.48 -21.55 -11.96
C THR A 108 -3.43 -20.99 -13.39
N CYS A 109 -4.15 -19.89 -13.61
CA CYS A 109 -4.05 -19.04 -14.81
C CYS A 109 -2.96 -17.97 -14.70
N LEU A 110 -2.31 -17.83 -13.54
CA LEU A 110 -1.29 -16.81 -13.31
C LEU A 110 -0.01 -17.15 -14.08
N GLN A 111 0.76 -16.12 -14.44
CA GLN A 111 2.10 -16.34 -14.96
C GLN A 111 2.99 -16.95 -13.87
N ASP A 112 3.84 -17.92 -14.22
CA ASP A 112 4.70 -18.63 -13.26
C ASP A 112 5.52 -17.69 -12.36
N ARG A 113 6.00 -16.58 -12.94
CA ARG A 113 6.76 -15.56 -12.21
C ARG A 113 5.91 -14.87 -11.14
N GLU A 114 4.67 -14.54 -11.47
CA GLU A 114 3.74 -13.89 -10.54
C GLU A 114 3.24 -14.87 -9.49
N PHE A 115 2.92 -16.10 -9.90
CA PHE A 115 2.52 -17.17 -9.01
C PHE A 115 3.58 -17.42 -7.93
N LYS A 116 4.84 -17.65 -8.33
CA LYS A 116 5.96 -17.83 -7.38
C LYS A 116 6.16 -16.63 -6.45
N HIS A 117 5.90 -15.41 -6.93
CA HIS A 117 5.99 -14.21 -6.11
C HIS A 117 4.92 -14.21 -5.00
N TYR A 118 3.66 -14.49 -5.34
CA TYR A 118 2.57 -14.54 -4.37
C TYR A 118 2.67 -15.74 -3.42
N GLU A 119 3.05 -16.91 -3.94
CA GLU A 119 3.30 -18.13 -3.19
C GLU A 119 4.35 -17.89 -2.10
N LYS A 120 5.56 -17.43 -2.48
CA LYS A 120 6.64 -17.14 -1.53
C LYS A 120 6.20 -16.14 -0.47
N ARG A 121 5.43 -15.13 -0.87
CA ARG A 121 4.94 -14.08 0.03
C ARG A 121 3.91 -14.61 1.01
N LEU A 122 3.02 -15.51 0.60
CA LEU A 122 2.09 -16.16 1.51
C LEU A 122 2.83 -17.07 2.48
N ILE A 123 3.68 -17.96 1.99
CA ILE A 123 4.45 -18.88 2.84
C ILE A 123 5.26 -18.11 3.89
N ASP A 124 5.94 -17.03 3.52
CA ASP A 124 6.69 -16.19 4.47
C ASP A 124 5.79 -15.54 5.54
N GLN A 125 4.56 -15.15 5.21
CA GLN A 125 3.61 -14.58 6.18
C GLN A 125 3.02 -15.65 7.11
N PHE A 126 2.65 -16.82 6.57
CA PHE A 126 2.07 -17.91 7.35
C PHE A 126 3.10 -18.62 8.25
N THR A 127 4.37 -18.69 7.82
CA THR A 127 5.47 -19.22 8.65
C THR A 127 5.82 -18.30 9.81
N LYS A 128 5.70 -16.97 9.63
CA LYS A 128 5.80 -16.00 10.73
C LYS A 128 4.62 -16.08 11.71
N GLY A 129 3.55 -16.77 11.30
CA GLY A 129 2.36 -17.01 12.10
C GLY A 129 1.36 -15.87 12.03
N LEU A 130 0.07 -16.22 11.85
CA LEU A 130 -1.02 -15.28 12.09
C LEU A 130 -1.28 -15.25 13.59
N THR A 131 -1.10 -14.09 14.22
CA THR A 131 -1.33 -13.92 15.66
C THR A 131 -2.80 -13.90 16.03
N ASN A 132 -3.67 -13.50 15.09
CA ASN A 132 -5.09 -13.29 15.35
C ASN A 132 -5.91 -14.49 14.87
N ASP A 133 -6.65 -15.11 15.78
CA ASP A 133 -7.49 -16.26 15.45
C ASP A 133 -8.63 -15.90 14.47
N SER A 134 -9.13 -14.66 14.54
CA SER A 134 -10.09 -14.14 13.55
C SER A 134 -9.52 -14.13 12.12
N HIS A 135 -8.23 -13.84 11.96
CA HIS A 135 -7.59 -13.86 10.64
C HIS A 135 -7.47 -15.30 10.14
N LYS A 136 -7.11 -16.24 11.03
CA LYS A 136 -7.03 -17.67 10.68
C LYS A 136 -8.38 -18.22 10.22
N ALA A 137 -9.46 -17.89 10.93
CA ALA A 137 -10.80 -18.31 10.58
C ALA A 137 -11.21 -17.82 9.19
N VAL A 138 -10.93 -16.55 8.87
CA VAL A 138 -11.25 -15.98 7.54
C VAL A 138 -10.41 -16.62 6.44
N VAL A 139 -9.13 -16.88 6.69
CA VAL A 139 -8.30 -17.58 5.71
C VAL A 139 -8.81 -19.00 5.50
N LEU A 140 -9.09 -19.75 6.56
CA LEU A 140 -9.62 -21.11 6.46
C LEU A 140 -10.92 -21.13 5.66
N ALA A 141 -11.88 -20.26 6.01
CA ALA A 141 -13.15 -20.14 5.29
C ALA A 141 -12.95 -19.77 3.81
N SER A 142 -11.94 -18.96 3.49
CA SER A 142 -11.61 -18.58 2.11
C SER A 142 -10.95 -19.73 1.34
N LEU A 143 -10.12 -20.53 2.01
CA LEU A 143 -9.48 -21.71 1.44
C LEU A 143 -10.52 -22.81 1.19
N GLU A 144 -11.49 -23.00 2.08
CA GLU A 144 -12.57 -23.98 1.88
C GLU A 144 -13.53 -23.57 0.76
N ASN A 145 -13.82 -22.27 0.63
CA ASN A 145 -14.74 -21.72 -0.37
C ASN A 145 -14.06 -21.29 -1.69
N TYR A 146 -12.87 -21.81 -2.00
CA TYR A 146 -12.12 -21.42 -3.20
C TYR A 146 -12.87 -21.65 -4.53
N GLN A 147 -13.83 -22.58 -4.55
CA GLN A 147 -14.72 -22.86 -5.67
C GLN A 147 -15.59 -21.63 -6.03
N ASN A 148 -16.09 -20.92 -5.02
CA ASN A 148 -16.93 -19.74 -5.17
C ASN A 148 -16.07 -18.47 -5.22
N LYS A 149 -15.44 -18.22 -6.37
CA LYS A 149 -14.47 -17.12 -6.57
C LYS A 149 -15.03 -15.74 -6.20
N GLU A 150 -16.26 -15.45 -6.60
CA GLU A 150 -16.88 -14.14 -6.39
C GLU A 150 -17.19 -13.88 -4.91
N GLN A 151 -17.73 -14.90 -4.23
CA GLN A 151 -18.01 -14.83 -2.80
C GLN A 151 -16.71 -14.63 -2.00
N THR A 152 -15.71 -15.47 -2.26
CA THR A 152 -14.40 -15.40 -1.58
C THR A 152 -13.70 -14.07 -1.82
N LYS A 153 -13.78 -13.51 -3.04
CA LYS A 153 -13.28 -12.17 -3.34
C LYS A 153 -13.98 -11.09 -2.52
N ASN A 154 -15.31 -11.13 -2.46
CA ASN A 154 -16.10 -10.14 -1.72
C ASN A 154 -15.84 -10.22 -0.21
N ASP A 155 -15.72 -11.42 0.34
CA ASP A 155 -15.47 -11.62 1.77
C ASP A 155 -14.07 -11.18 2.16
N LEU A 156 -13.05 -11.50 1.35
CA LEU A 156 -11.68 -10.99 1.56
C LEU A 156 -11.61 -9.45 1.44
N MET A 157 -12.36 -8.84 0.50
CA MET A 157 -12.44 -7.38 0.40
C MET A 157 -13.11 -6.76 1.63
N LYS A 158 -14.26 -7.28 2.06
CA LYS A 158 -14.94 -6.81 3.28
C LYS A 158 -14.02 -6.92 4.48
N PHE A 159 -13.30 -8.03 4.61
CA PHE A 159 -12.36 -8.25 5.69
C PHE A 159 -11.22 -7.23 5.68
N MET A 160 -10.67 -6.90 4.50
CA MET A 160 -9.65 -5.84 4.34
C MET A 160 -10.15 -4.44 4.71
N LEU A 161 -11.45 -4.16 4.53
CA LEU A 161 -12.01 -2.85 4.90
C LEU A 161 -12.15 -2.66 6.41
N VAL A 162 -12.30 -3.76 7.15
CA VAL A 162 -12.48 -3.73 8.61
C VAL A 162 -11.15 -3.83 9.35
N ASN A 163 -10.15 -4.49 8.76
CA ASN A 163 -8.88 -4.79 9.42
C ASN A 163 -7.70 -4.14 8.71
N ASP A 164 -6.97 -3.29 9.44
CA ASP A 164 -5.74 -2.68 8.94
C ASP A 164 -4.58 -3.69 8.94
N GLY A 165 -3.61 -3.50 8.03
CA GLY A 165 -2.40 -4.31 7.97
C GLY A 165 -2.55 -5.72 7.37
N VAL A 166 -3.77 -6.18 7.07
CA VAL A 166 -4.02 -7.51 6.48
C VAL A 166 -3.75 -7.58 4.98
N SER A 167 -3.62 -6.42 4.32
CA SER A 167 -3.39 -6.31 2.87
C SER A 167 -2.12 -7.05 2.39
N THR A 168 -1.13 -7.20 3.27
CA THR A 168 0.17 -7.81 2.95
C THR A 168 0.07 -9.28 2.55
N TRP A 169 -0.89 -10.02 3.13
CA TRP A 169 -1.18 -11.43 2.86
C TRP A 169 -2.54 -11.63 2.18
N CYS A 170 -3.53 -10.77 2.44
CA CYS A 170 -4.87 -10.91 1.87
C CYS A 170 -4.89 -10.67 0.35
N LEU A 171 -4.13 -9.68 -0.15
CA LEU A 171 -4.05 -9.41 -1.59
C LEU A 171 -3.42 -10.57 -2.37
N PRO A 172 -2.25 -11.12 -1.98
CA PRO A 172 -1.70 -12.34 -2.57
C PRO A 172 -2.68 -13.51 -2.54
N LEU A 173 -3.32 -13.76 -1.39
CA LEU A 173 -4.26 -14.87 -1.21
C LEU A 173 -5.43 -14.75 -2.19
N ARG A 174 -6.08 -13.58 -2.23
CA ARG A 174 -7.17 -13.29 -3.16
C ARG A 174 -6.75 -13.50 -4.61
N LYS A 175 -5.55 -13.04 -4.99
CA LYS A 175 -5.07 -13.17 -6.37
C LYS A 175 -4.88 -14.60 -6.79
N ILE A 176 -4.37 -15.46 -5.91
CA ILE A 176 -4.25 -16.88 -6.20
C ILE A 176 -5.63 -17.51 -6.33
N LEU A 177 -6.52 -17.32 -5.35
CA LEU A 177 -7.85 -17.93 -5.34
C LEU A 177 -8.71 -17.54 -6.56
N GLU A 178 -8.64 -16.29 -7.02
CA GLU A 178 -9.35 -15.82 -8.22
C GLU A 178 -8.89 -16.55 -9.50
N ASN A 179 -7.61 -16.97 -9.55
CA ASN A 179 -6.95 -17.51 -10.73
C ASN A 179 -6.76 -19.03 -10.73
N ILE A 180 -7.30 -19.76 -9.75
CA ILE A 180 -7.30 -21.23 -9.78
C ILE A 180 -8.18 -21.71 -10.94
N LYS A 181 -7.69 -22.68 -11.70
CA LYS A 181 -8.49 -23.39 -12.72
C LYS A 181 -9.28 -24.49 -12.00
N LEU A 182 -10.60 -24.36 -12.04
CA LEU A 182 -11.54 -25.37 -11.62
C LEU A 182 -11.84 -26.29 -12.81
#